data_AF-A0A1S3LK63-F1
#
_entry.id   AF-A0A1S3LK63-F1
#
_cell.length_a   1.000
_cell.length_b   1.000
_cell.length_c   1.000
_cell.angle_alpha   90.00
_cell.angle_beta   90.00
_cell.angle_gamma   90.00
#
_symmetry.space_group_name_H-M   'P 1'
#
loop_
_entity.id
_entity.type
_entity.pdbx_description
1 polymer ?
#
loop_
_entity_poly.entity_id
_entity_poly.type
_entity_poly.pdbx_seq_one_letter_code
_entity_poly.pdbx_strand_id
1 'polypeptide(L)'
;MVTTEQVHLTSDMQSKQGAVWSRIPCHLRALELQVHFKIHSQVMKNLNGDVLAIWYTKERMQEDPVFGNQDLFTGLGVLVDTYPNEEKHLETGAEDEVHHTHTEDLPLCVGDGVCTAMLRNYNHTFIFIRCVRRRLTIMIDIDGHNEWRDCLTWTYRSG
;
A
#
# COMPACT_ATOMS: atom_id res chain seq x y z
N MET A 1 0.80 18.04 -4.26
CA MET A 1 0.64 18.90 -5.47
C MET A 1 0.06 18.05 -6.59
N VAL A 2 -0.98 18.53 -7.28
CA VAL A 2 -1.57 17.82 -8.42
C VAL A 2 -1.04 18.45 -9.71
N THR A 3 -0.50 17.64 -10.61
CA THR A 3 -0.07 18.05 -11.95
C THR A 3 -0.88 17.29 -13.01
N THR A 4 -0.64 17.58 -14.29
CA THR A 4 -1.26 16.84 -15.40
C THR A 4 -0.74 15.41 -15.53
N GLU A 5 0.41 15.09 -14.93
CA GLU A 5 1.08 13.80 -15.06
C GLU A 5 0.93 12.94 -13.80
N GLN A 6 0.94 13.56 -12.61
CA GLN A 6 0.95 12.84 -11.35
C GLN A 6 0.33 13.62 -10.19
N VAL A 7 0.02 12.88 -9.13
CA VAL A 7 -0.39 13.44 -7.85
C VAL A 7 0.73 13.21 -6.84
N HIS A 8 1.31 14.29 -6.33
CA HIS A 8 2.22 14.24 -5.19
C HIS A 8 1.42 14.29 -3.89
N LEU A 9 1.40 13.17 -3.16
CA LEU A 9 0.77 13.06 -1.85
C LEU A 9 1.58 13.84 -0.79
N THR A 10 2.88 13.61 -0.73
CA THR A 10 3.80 14.28 0.19
C THR A 10 4.98 14.88 -0.55
N SER A 11 5.58 15.93 0.01
CA SER A 11 6.91 16.41 -0.36
C SER A 11 7.95 15.71 0.50
N ASP A 12 9.22 15.68 0.08
CA ASP A 12 10.37 15.20 0.88
C ASP A 12 10.68 16.19 2.03
N MET A 13 9.75 16.28 2.98
CA MET A 13 9.79 17.09 4.19
C MET A 13 9.18 16.27 5.32
N GLN A 14 9.72 16.42 6.52
CA GLN A 14 9.21 15.72 7.71
C GLN A 14 7.75 16.10 8.02
N SER A 15 7.02 15.13 8.58
CA SER A 15 5.66 15.30 9.13
C SER A 15 4.65 15.83 8.10
N LYS A 16 4.75 15.33 6.87
CA LYS A 16 3.75 15.60 5.81
C LYS A 16 2.80 14.43 5.69
N GLN A 17 1.53 14.76 5.56
CA GLN A 17 0.46 13.82 5.26
C GLN A 17 -0.31 14.36 4.07
N GLY A 18 -0.71 13.45 3.18
CA GLY A 18 -1.52 13.78 2.03
C GLY A 18 -2.31 12.55 1.61
N ALA A 19 -3.54 12.78 1.18
CA ALA A 19 -4.44 11.71 0.79
C ALA A 19 -5.27 12.14 -0.42
N VAL A 20 -5.64 11.15 -1.23
CA VAL A 20 -6.62 11.32 -2.31
C VAL A 20 -7.63 10.19 -2.21
N TRP A 21 -8.90 10.57 -2.28
CA TRP A 21 -10.02 9.66 -2.12
C TRP A 21 -11.02 9.83 -3.26
N SER A 22 -11.60 8.71 -3.71
CA SER A 22 -12.74 8.75 -4.62
C SER A 22 -13.92 9.46 -3.95
N ARG A 23 -14.59 10.33 -4.70
CA ARG A 23 -15.84 10.98 -4.24
C ARG A 23 -17.05 10.06 -4.33
N ILE A 24 -16.98 9.04 -5.19
CA ILE A 24 -18.09 8.12 -5.47
C ILE A 24 -17.75 6.76 -4.84
N PRO A 25 -18.65 6.18 -4.02
CA PRO A 25 -18.48 4.85 -3.47
C PRO A 25 -18.32 3.78 -4.56
N CYS A 26 -17.47 2.79 -4.30
CA CYS A 26 -17.23 1.66 -5.19
C CYS A 26 -17.84 0.39 -4.57
N HIS A 27 -18.78 -0.26 -5.27
CA HIS A 27 -19.53 -1.43 -4.77
C HIS A 27 -19.31 -2.64 -5.67
N LEU A 28 -18.06 -3.08 -5.80
CA LEU A 28 -17.68 -4.20 -6.64
C LEU A 28 -17.76 -5.54 -5.89
N ARG A 29 -18.18 -6.60 -6.59
CA ARG A 29 -18.16 -8.00 -6.10
C ARG A 29 -16.83 -8.70 -6.37
N ALA A 30 -16.00 -8.10 -7.20
CA ALA A 30 -14.65 -8.50 -7.53
C ALA A 30 -13.86 -7.22 -7.81
N LEU A 31 -12.71 -7.05 -7.17
CA LEU A 31 -11.88 -5.86 -7.27
C LEU A 31 -10.57 -6.22 -7.96
N GLU A 32 -10.19 -5.45 -8.96
CA GLU A 32 -8.85 -5.42 -9.53
C GLU A 32 -8.43 -3.95 -9.58
N LEU A 33 -7.34 -3.62 -8.90
CA LEU A 33 -6.81 -2.28 -8.77
C LEU A 33 -5.32 -2.30 -9.11
N GLN A 34 -4.92 -1.52 -10.10
CA GLN A 34 -3.52 -1.28 -10.43
C GLN A 34 -3.17 0.15 -10.03
N VAL A 35 -2.14 0.29 -9.20
CA VAL A 35 -1.64 1.58 -8.74
C VAL A 35 -0.23 1.77 -9.29
N HIS A 36 -0.04 2.81 -10.08
CA HIS A 36 1.28 3.29 -10.50
C HIS A 36 1.74 4.36 -9.51
N PHE A 37 2.89 4.15 -8.88
CA PHE A 37 3.43 5.06 -7.89
C PHE A 37 4.95 5.12 -7.96
N LYS A 38 5.50 6.12 -7.29
CA LYS A 38 6.94 6.33 -7.13
C LYS A 38 7.21 6.83 -5.72
N ILE A 39 8.13 6.18 -5.03
CA ILE A 39 8.65 6.64 -3.74
C ILE A 39 10.10 7.09 -3.98
N HIS A 40 10.37 8.36 -3.72
CA HIS A 40 11.68 8.96 -3.93
C HIS A 40 12.06 9.82 -2.73
N SER A 41 13.30 9.67 -2.27
CA SER A 41 13.90 10.53 -1.25
C SER A 41 15.30 10.96 -1.72
N GLN A 42 15.62 12.24 -1.52
CA GLN A 42 16.94 12.79 -1.87
C GLN A 42 18.04 12.37 -0.89
N VAL A 43 17.66 11.96 0.32
CA VAL A 43 18.58 11.62 1.39
C VAL A 43 18.71 10.10 1.46
N MET A 44 19.87 9.54 1.10
CA MET A 44 20.17 8.10 1.22
C MET A 44 20.27 7.59 2.67
N LYS A 45 20.07 8.43 3.69
CA LYS A 45 20.08 7.95 5.07
C LYS A 45 18.73 7.31 5.35
N ASN A 46 18.76 6.06 5.77
CA ASN A 46 17.64 5.17 6.13
C ASN A 46 16.71 5.68 7.27
N LEU A 47 16.66 6.99 7.52
CA LEU A 47 15.91 7.64 8.58
C LEU A 47 14.57 8.24 8.08
N ASN A 48 14.28 8.13 6.79
CA ASN A 48 13.00 8.56 6.23
C ASN A 48 12.02 7.41 6.35
N GLY A 49 11.07 7.51 7.28
CA GLY A 49 9.93 6.60 7.35
C GLY A 49 8.79 7.17 6.53
N ASP A 50 8.58 6.62 5.34
CA ASP A 50 7.44 6.96 4.50
C ASP A 50 6.54 5.74 4.38
N VAL A 51 5.28 5.89 4.75
CA VAL A 51 4.25 4.88 4.54
C VAL A 51 3.31 5.36 3.45
N LEU A 52 3.19 4.59 2.38
CA LEU A 52 2.13 4.76 1.39
C LEU A 52 1.00 3.78 1.71
N ALA A 53 -0.20 4.30 1.88
CA ALA A 53 -1.39 3.48 2.13
C ALA A 53 -2.35 3.52 0.95
N ILE A 54 -2.79 2.35 0.49
CA ILE A 54 -3.83 2.15 -0.53
C ILE A 54 -5.05 1.57 0.17
N TRP A 55 -6.18 2.28 0.06
CA TRP A 55 -7.40 1.97 0.78
C TRP A 55 -8.53 1.56 -0.15
N TYR A 56 -9.22 0.47 0.22
CA TYR A 56 -10.55 0.14 -0.26
C TYR A 56 -11.45 -0.07 0.95
N THR A 57 -12.04 1.01 1.43
CA THR A 57 -12.77 1.05 2.70
C THR A 57 -14.20 1.57 2.51
N LYS A 58 -15.07 1.19 3.45
CA LYS A 58 -16.47 1.59 3.47
C LYS A 58 -16.62 3.09 3.73
N GLU A 59 -15.93 3.59 4.74
CA GLU A 59 -15.82 5.01 5.04
C GLU A 59 -14.63 5.62 4.28
N ARG A 60 -14.80 6.85 3.79
CA ARG A 60 -13.69 7.69 3.30
C ARG A 60 -12.95 8.31 4.47
N MET A 61 -11.79 8.92 4.19
CA MET A 61 -10.96 9.68 5.14
C MET A 61 -11.75 10.29 6.31
N GLN A 62 -11.36 9.88 7.51
CA GLN A 62 -11.54 10.66 8.72
C GLN A 62 -10.18 11.24 9.12
N GLU A 63 -10.14 12.46 9.66
CA GLU A 63 -8.91 13.07 10.18
C GLU A 63 -8.48 12.32 11.45
N ASP A 64 -7.80 11.20 11.28
CA ASP A 64 -7.28 10.35 12.35
C ASP A 64 -5.88 9.82 12.01
N PRO A 65 -5.10 9.32 13.00
CA PRO A 65 -3.65 9.22 12.90
C PRO A 65 -3.12 8.12 11.96
N VAL A 66 -3.97 7.28 11.37
CA VAL A 66 -3.54 6.12 10.57
C VAL A 66 -3.39 6.48 9.10
N PHE A 67 -2.33 7.24 8.79
CA PHE A 67 -1.88 7.52 7.42
C PHE A 67 -3.01 7.98 6.46
N GLY A 68 -3.89 8.86 6.95
CA GLY A 68 -5.01 9.39 6.19
C GLY A 68 -6.30 8.56 6.23
N ASN A 69 -6.44 7.67 7.22
CA ASN A 69 -7.67 6.93 7.53
C ASN A 69 -7.88 6.77 9.06
N GLN A 70 -9.08 6.35 9.47
CA GLN A 70 -9.42 6.05 10.88
C GLN A 70 -8.73 4.75 11.38
N ASP A 71 -8.43 4.68 12.68
CA ASP A 71 -7.78 3.52 13.34
C ASP A 71 -8.63 2.23 13.26
N LEU A 72 -9.96 2.39 13.30
CA LEU A 72 -10.92 1.30 13.11
C LEU A 72 -11.63 1.47 11.77
N PHE A 73 -10.97 1.06 10.68
CA PHE A 73 -11.56 1.13 9.33
C PHE A 73 -12.17 -0.20 8.91
N THR A 74 -13.32 -0.15 8.22
CA THR A 74 -13.91 -1.36 7.62
C THR A 74 -13.51 -1.46 6.15
N GLY A 75 -12.70 -2.48 5.81
CA GLY A 75 -12.30 -2.77 4.43
C GLY A 75 -10.90 -3.35 4.29
N LEU A 76 -10.24 -3.05 3.17
CA LEU A 76 -8.88 -3.48 2.83
C LEU A 76 -7.92 -2.29 2.88
N GLY A 77 -6.84 -2.44 3.66
CA GLY A 77 -5.67 -1.56 3.62
C GLY A 77 -4.44 -2.30 3.11
N VAL A 78 -3.75 -1.73 2.12
CA VAL A 78 -2.42 -2.18 1.68
C VAL A 78 -1.44 -1.05 1.98
N LEU A 79 -0.53 -1.30 2.90
CA LEU A 79 0.48 -0.36 3.39
C LEU A 79 1.83 -0.75 2.78
N VAL A 80 2.55 0.22 2.26
CA VAL A 80 3.92 0.09 1.81
C VAL A 80 4.76 0.89 2.79
N ASP A 81 5.41 0.19 3.71
CA ASP A 81 6.30 0.77 4.71
C ASP A 81 7.74 0.75 4.18
N THR A 82 8.36 1.92 4.11
CA THR A 82 9.74 2.07 3.64
C THR A 82 10.73 2.37 4.78
N TYR A 83 10.26 2.30 6.03
CA TYR A 83 11.10 2.47 7.21
C TYR A 83 11.68 1.13 7.67
N PRO A 84 13.01 1.00 7.79
CA PRO A 84 13.59 -0.18 8.43
C PRO A 84 13.32 -0.10 9.93
N ASN A 85 12.30 -0.82 10.40
CA ASN A 85 12.05 -0.98 11.83
C ASN A 85 13.24 -1.73 12.47
N GLU A 86 13.88 -1.13 13.48
CA GLU A 86 15.18 -1.55 14.04
C GLU A 86 15.22 -2.97 14.65
N GLU A 87 14.11 -3.71 14.65
CA GLU A 87 14.06 -5.04 15.26
C GLU A 87 14.51 -6.19 14.33
N LYS A 88 14.81 -5.94 13.04
CA LYS A 88 15.08 -7.05 12.10
C LYS A 88 16.28 -7.02 11.16
N HIS A 89 17.15 -6.01 11.15
CA HIS A 89 18.31 -6.05 10.24
C HIS A 89 19.64 -5.73 10.93
N LEU A 90 20.19 -6.74 11.61
CA LEU A 90 21.64 -6.93 11.61
C LEU A 90 21.99 -7.52 10.23
N GLU A 91 22.63 -6.69 9.40
CA GLU A 91 23.29 -7.02 8.14
C GLU A 91 22.37 -7.23 6.91
N THR A 92 22.78 -6.60 5.80
CA THR A 92 22.16 -6.53 4.45
C THR A 92 20.91 -5.65 4.30
N GLY A 93 21.07 -4.54 3.56
CA GLY A 93 20.05 -3.75 2.83
C GLY A 93 18.70 -3.47 3.49
N ALA A 94 18.35 -2.20 3.69
CA ALA A 94 16.97 -1.83 4.05
C ALA A 94 16.02 -2.24 2.90
N GLU A 95 15.20 -3.27 3.13
CA GLU A 95 14.10 -3.68 2.24
C GLU A 95 12.82 -2.95 2.68
N ASP A 96 11.95 -2.59 1.72
CA ASP A 96 10.64 -1.99 2.04
C ASP A 96 9.64 -3.14 2.34
N GLU A 97 8.80 -2.99 3.36
CA GLU A 97 7.81 -3.98 3.80
C GLU A 97 6.39 -3.59 3.37
N VAL A 98 5.74 -4.45 2.59
CA VAL A 98 4.32 -4.29 2.24
C VAL A 98 3.48 -5.04 3.26
N HIS A 99 2.79 -4.29 4.12
CA HIS A 99 1.85 -4.79 5.12
C HIS A 99 0.42 -4.70 4.60
N HIS A 100 -0.45 -5.57 5.08
CA HIS A 100 -1.89 -5.38 4.90
C HIS A 100 -2.63 -5.68 6.19
N THR A 101 -3.68 -4.90 6.42
CA THR A 101 -4.50 -4.99 7.63
C THR A 101 -5.97 -4.99 7.27
N HIS A 102 -6.76 -5.75 8.02
CA HIS A 102 -8.22 -5.82 7.91
C HIS A 102 -8.83 -5.60 9.30
N THR A 103 -9.94 -4.85 9.37
CA THR A 103 -10.78 -4.78 10.57
C THR A 103 -12.22 -5.06 10.17
N GLU A 104 -12.90 -5.83 11.03
CA GLU A 104 -14.12 -6.60 10.79
C GLU A 104 -15.25 -5.88 10.01
N ASP A 105 -16.05 -6.71 9.32
CA ASP A 105 -17.28 -6.46 8.54
C ASP A 105 -17.20 -5.94 7.09
N LEU A 106 -16.66 -6.74 6.14
CA LEU A 106 -17.35 -7.11 4.87
C LEU A 106 -16.48 -8.05 3.99
N PRO A 107 -17.05 -9.10 3.34
CA PRO A 107 -16.33 -10.35 3.03
C PRO A 107 -15.84 -10.41 1.58
N LEU A 108 -15.28 -9.32 1.02
CA LEU A 108 -14.75 -9.40 -0.34
C LEU A 108 -13.49 -10.30 -0.34
N CYS A 109 -12.52 -9.95 0.51
CA CYS A 109 -11.36 -10.77 0.86
C CYS A 109 -10.92 -10.46 2.30
N VAL A 110 -10.44 -11.49 2.98
CA VAL A 110 -9.81 -11.40 4.31
C VAL A 110 -8.47 -12.11 4.20
N GLY A 111 -7.39 -11.51 4.66
CA GLY A 111 -6.08 -12.12 4.77
C GLY A 111 -5.14 -11.20 5.54
N ASP A 112 -4.12 -11.77 6.19
CA ASP A 112 -3.06 -11.09 6.97
C ASP A 112 -1.69 -11.62 6.54
N GLY A 113 -0.65 -10.77 6.55
CA GLY A 113 0.67 -11.09 6.01
C GLY A 113 1.49 -9.88 5.57
N VAL A 114 2.73 -10.16 5.19
CA VAL A 114 3.73 -9.15 4.81
C VAL A 114 4.60 -9.74 3.71
N CYS A 115 5.06 -8.92 2.78
CA CYS A 115 6.14 -9.27 1.85
C CYS A 115 7.19 -8.14 1.85
N THR A 116 8.44 -8.47 1.55
CA THR A 116 9.50 -7.47 1.37
C THR A 116 9.78 -7.25 -0.12
N ALA A 117 10.02 -6.00 -0.50
CA ALA A 117 10.42 -5.61 -1.85
C ALA A 117 11.25 -4.31 -1.81
N MET A 118 12.12 -4.10 -2.79
CA MET A 118 12.80 -2.81 -2.94
C MET A 118 12.00 -1.93 -3.89
N LEU A 119 11.37 -0.88 -3.37
CA LEU A 119 10.41 -0.03 -4.10
C LEU A 119 10.88 1.42 -4.21
N ARG A 120 11.83 1.82 -3.37
CA ARG A 120 12.42 3.17 -3.38
C ARG A 120 13.29 3.43 -4.60
N ASN A 121 13.24 4.66 -5.09
CA ASN A 121 14.09 5.21 -6.14
C ASN A 121 13.98 4.54 -7.52
N TYR A 122 12.92 3.77 -7.77
CA TYR A 122 12.52 3.35 -9.10
C TYR A 122 11.64 4.43 -9.75
N ASN A 123 11.72 4.58 -11.07
CA ASN A 123 10.92 5.58 -11.78
C ASN A 123 9.47 5.15 -11.98
N HIS A 124 9.26 3.85 -12.17
CA HIS A 124 7.97 3.25 -12.41
C HIS A 124 7.81 2.02 -11.52
N THR A 125 6.90 2.09 -10.56
CA THR A 125 6.56 0.95 -9.72
C THR A 125 5.06 0.75 -9.76
N PHE A 126 4.63 -0.49 -9.95
CA PHE A 126 3.21 -0.83 -9.95
C PHE A 126 2.90 -1.85 -8.86
N ILE A 127 1.79 -1.61 -8.16
CA ILE A 127 1.16 -2.59 -7.29
C ILE A 127 -0.16 -3.00 -7.92
N PHE A 128 -0.40 -4.30 -8.02
CA PHE A 128 -1.65 -4.87 -8.49
C PHE A 128 -2.33 -5.61 -7.35
N ILE A 129 -3.52 -5.14 -6.98
CA ILE A 129 -4.35 -5.69 -5.91
C ILE A 129 -5.57 -6.33 -6.56
N ARG A 130 -5.70 -7.63 -6.36
CA ARG A 130 -6.81 -8.42 -6.88
C ARG A 130 -7.53 -9.12 -5.76
N CYS A 131 -8.83 -8.93 -5.70
CA CYS A 131 -9.70 -9.61 -4.78
C CYS A 131 -10.89 -10.21 -5.52
N VAL A 132 -10.84 -11.54 -5.75
CA VAL A 132 -11.84 -12.28 -6.51
C VAL A 132 -12.16 -13.58 -5.80
N ARG A 133 -13.45 -13.87 -5.56
CA ARG A 133 -13.90 -15.12 -4.89
C ARG A 133 -13.18 -15.40 -3.56
N ARG A 134 -13.03 -14.38 -2.70
CA ARG A 134 -12.32 -14.47 -1.41
C ARG A 134 -10.84 -14.85 -1.52
N ARG A 135 -10.23 -14.65 -2.69
CA ARG A 135 -8.79 -14.76 -2.91
C ARG A 135 -8.22 -13.36 -3.13
N LEU A 136 -7.38 -12.94 -2.18
CA LEU A 136 -6.56 -11.74 -2.28
C LEU A 136 -5.25 -12.12 -2.95
N THR A 137 -4.83 -11.33 -3.92
CA THR A 137 -3.54 -11.47 -4.60
C THR A 137 -2.95 -10.08 -4.77
N ILE A 138 -1.74 -9.90 -4.26
CA ILE A 138 -0.95 -8.68 -4.40
C ILE A 138 0.28 -9.05 -5.21
N MET A 139 0.48 -8.36 -6.33
CA MET A 139 1.64 -8.48 -7.17
C MET A 139 2.32 -7.12 -7.32
N ILE A 140 3.62 -7.13 -7.57
CA ILE A 140 4.42 -5.93 -7.71
C ILE A 140 5.24 -6.03 -8.99
N ASP A 141 5.24 -4.97 -9.80
CA ASP A 141 6.13 -4.80 -10.94
C ASP A 141 7.09 -3.64 -10.62
N ILE A 142 8.37 -3.98 -10.48
CA ILE A 142 9.43 -3.03 -10.15
C ILE A 142 10.07 -2.61 -11.47
N ASP A 143 10.27 -1.30 -11.66
CA ASP A 143 10.86 -0.68 -12.85
C ASP A 143 9.94 -0.65 -14.09
N GLY A 144 8.70 -1.16 -13.98
CA GLY A 144 7.67 -0.99 -15.00
C GLY A 144 7.90 -1.80 -16.28
N HIS A 145 8.63 -2.91 -16.16
CA HIS A 145 8.92 -3.82 -17.27
C HIS A 145 7.83 -4.86 -17.50
N ASN A 146 6.71 -4.78 -16.77
CA ASN A 146 5.63 -5.75 -16.79
C ASN A 146 6.09 -7.14 -16.31
N GLU A 147 7.07 -7.16 -15.39
CA GLU A 147 7.60 -8.37 -14.74
C GLU A 147 6.98 -8.52 -13.34
N TRP A 148 5.73 -8.97 -13.31
CA TRP A 148 4.97 -9.11 -12.07
C TRP A 148 5.54 -10.19 -11.16
N ARG A 149 5.86 -9.80 -9.92
CA ARG A 149 6.27 -10.69 -8.84
C ARG A 149 5.13 -10.86 -7.85
N ASP A 150 4.85 -12.11 -7.48
CA ASP A 150 3.92 -12.42 -6.41
C ASP A 150 4.48 -11.91 -5.08
N CYS A 151 3.75 -11.02 -4.42
CA CYS A 151 4.07 -10.52 -3.08
C CYS A 151 3.28 -11.30 -2.03
N LEU A 152 1.95 -11.35 -2.20
CA LEU A 152 1.07 -12.05 -1.27
C LEU A 152 -0.07 -12.71 -2.04
N THR A 153 -0.35 -13.97 -1.72
CA THR A 153 -1.62 -14.60 -2.08
C THR A 153 -2.25 -15.21 -0.85
N TRP A 154 -3.48 -14.80 -0.57
CA TRP A 154 -4.28 -15.35 0.52
C TRP A 154 -5.63 -15.83 0.00
N THR A 155 -6.09 -16.98 0.49
CA THR A 155 -7.40 -17.52 0.16
C THR A 155 -8.13 -17.88 1.44
N TYR A 156 -9.28 -17.26 1.68
CA TYR A 156 -10.10 -17.61 2.83
C TYR A 156 -10.70 -19.01 2.63
N ARG A 157 -10.35 -19.95 3.50
CA ARG A 157 -10.98 -21.27 3.56
C ARG A 157 -12.07 -21.23 4.61
N SER A 158 -13.34 -21.24 4.18
CA SER A 158 -14.44 -21.53 5.11
C SER A 158 -14.35 -22.99 5.53
N GLY A 159 -14.12 -23.23 6.83
CA GLY A 159 -14.36 -24.53 7.45
C GLY A 159 -15.84 -24.84 7.54
#